data_AF-A0A9X8DXX7-F1
#
_entry.id   AF-A0A9X8DXX7-F1
#
_cell.length_a   1.000
_cell.length_b   1.000
_cell.length_c   1.000
_cell.angle_alpha   90.00
_cell.angle_beta   90.00
_cell.angle_gamma   90.00
#
_symmetry.space_group_name_H-M   'P 1'
#
loop_
_entity.id
_entity.type
_entity.pdbx_description
1 polymer ?
#
loop_
_entity_poly.entity_id
_entity_poly.type
_entity_poly.pdbx_seq_one_letter_code
_entity_poly.pdbx_strand_id
1 'polypeptide(L)'
;LADNFDAHVSKESAVAIAEYLHSVLEPLPANCTSVCQPLDVGVMGPFKKILRMLWLEEAPVVSASEKRMAMIKRSIKVWGMISEIAVKR
;
A
#
# COMPACT_ATOMS: atom_id res chain seq x y z
N LEU A 1 6.39 -4.81 -9.87
CA LEU A 1 5.72 -3.60 -10.40
C LEU A 1 5.64 -2.57 -9.28
N ALA A 2 6.32 -1.44 -9.46
CA ALA A 2 6.25 -0.29 -8.55
C ALA A 2 6.03 0.96 -9.40
N ASP A 3 5.66 2.07 -8.77
CA ASP A 3 5.63 3.35 -9.46
C ASP A 3 7.04 3.90 -9.71
N ASN A 4 7.12 4.94 -10.53
CA ASN A 4 8.38 5.57 -10.89
C ASN A 4 8.82 6.62 -9.85
N PHE A 5 8.49 6.42 -8.58
CA PHE A 5 9.01 7.28 -7.53
C PHE A 5 10.54 7.21 -7.52
N ASP A 6 11.23 8.34 -7.38
CA ASP A 6 12.69 8.42 -7.56
C ASP A 6 13.47 7.39 -6.72
N ALA A 7 12.99 7.09 -5.51
CA ALA A 7 13.60 6.08 -4.65
C ALA A 7 13.41 4.64 -5.14
N HIS A 8 12.35 4.35 -5.90
CA HIS A 8 12.09 3.02 -6.47
C HIS A 8 12.90 2.78 -7.75
N VAL A 9 13.20 3.83 -8.52
CA VAL A 9 13.93 3.74 -9.80
C VAL A 9 15.39 4.19 -9.70
N SER A 10 15.91 4.36 -8.49
CA SER A 10 17.32 4.69 -8.28
C SER A 10 18.24 3.57 -8.79
N LYS A 11 19.50 3.91 -9.05
CA LYS A 11 20.51 2.93 -9.45
C LYS A 11 20.67 1.83 -8.40
N GLU A 12 20.65 2.22 -7.13
CA GLU A 12 20.79 1.30 -6.00
C GLU A 12 19.61 0.32 -5.94
N SER A 13 18.39 0.80 -6.15
CA SER A 13 17.19 -0.05 -6.24
C SER A 13 17.26 -1.00 -7.43
N ALA A 14 17.64 -0.52 -8.61
CA ALA A 14 17.77 -1.34 -9.82
C ALA A 14 18.80 -2.46 -9.66
N VAL A 15 19.97 -2.15 -9.08
CA VAL A 15 21.01 -3.14 -8.75
C VAL A 15 20.47 -4.17 -7.76
N ALA A 16 19.81 -3.72 -6.69
CA ALA A 16 19.29 -4.63 -5.67
C ALA A 16 18.23 -5.60 -6.23
N ILE A 17 17.32 -5.10 -7.07
CA ILE A 17 16.26 -5.89 -7.70
C ILE A 17 16.85 -6.91 -8.69
N ALA A 18 17.83 -6.51 -9.49
CA ALA A 18 18.43 -7.38 -10.50
C ALA A 18 19.41 -8.41 -9.90
N GLU A 19 20.33 -7.97 -9.04
CA GLU A 19 21.44 -8.80 -8.58
C GLU A 19 21.09 -9.63 -7.35
N TYR A 20 20.35 -9.09 -6.38
CA TYR A 20 20.03 -9.80 -5.13
C TYR A 20 18.68 -10.51 -5.18
N LEU A 21 17.70 -9.93 -5.89
CA LEU A 21 16.35 -10.48 -5.98
C LEU A 21 16.07 -11.20 -7.30
N HIS A 22 17.03 -11.20 -8.24
CA HIS A 22 16.93 -11.84 -9.55
C HIS A 22 15.60 -11.53 -10.28
N SER A 23 15.17 -10.28 -10.17
CA SER A 23 13.86 -9.80 -10.62
C SER A 23 14.02 -8.61 -11.58
N VAL A 24 12.93 -8.24 -12.26
CA VAL A 24 12.88 -7.08 -13.14
C VAL A 24 11.95 -6.02 -12.56
N LEU A 25 12.42 -4.78 -12.51
CA LEU A 25 11.59 -3.63 -12.17
C LEU A 25 10.88 -3.13 -13.44
N GLU A 26 9.60 -3.48 -13.56
CA GLU A 26 8.77 -3.02 -14.68
C GLU A 26 8.37 -1.54 -14.47
N PRO A 27 8.72 -0.63 -15.40
CA PRO A 27 8.35 0.78 -15.30
C PRO A 27 6.87 0.98 -15.61
N LEU A 28 6.22 1.88 -14.87
CA LEU A 28 4.86 2.30 -15.19
C LEU A 28 4.86 3.51 -16.14
N PRO A 29 3.87 3.66 -17.03
CA PRO A 29 3.66 4.94 -17.70
C PRO A 29 3.46 6.05 -16.67
N ALA A 30 4.00 7.24 -16.96
CA ALA A 30 3.89 8.38 -16.05
C ALA A 30 2.42 8.72 -15.76
N ASN A 31 2.11 9.01 -14.49
CA ASN A 31 0.76 9.33 -14.01
C ASN A 31 -0.30 8.23 -14.19
N CYS A 32 0.11 6.97 -14.35
CA CYS A 32 -0.82 5.85 -14.55
C CYS A 32 -0.91 4.89 -13.35
N THR A 33 -0.45 5.25 -12.15
CA THR A 33 -0.54 4.35 -10.97
C THR A 33 -1.97 3.95 -10.66
N SER A 34 -2.91 4.90 -10.76
CA SER A 34 -4.35 4.68 -10.57
C SER A 34 -5.02 3.75 -11.59
N VAL A 35 -4.31 3.37 -12.66
CA VAL A 35 -4.79 2.50 -13.73
C VAL A 35 -3.98 1.21 -13.82
N CYS A 36 -2.67 1.31 -13.66
CA CYS A 36 -1.73 0.23 -13.95
C CYS A 36 -1.15 -0.42 -12.69
N GLN A 37 -1.22 0.21 -11.51
CA GLN A 37 -0.64 -0.35 -10.29
C GLN A 37 -1.70 -1.17 -9.51
N PRO A 38 -1.53 -2.50 -9.36
CA PRO A 38 -2.53 -3.35 -8.70
C PRO A 38 -2.81 -2.97 -7.25
N LEU A 39 -1.81 -2.46 -6.53
CA LEU A 39 -2.00 -1.96 -5.17
C LEU A 39 -3.06 -0.84 -5.15
N ASP A 40 -2.92 0.17 -6.00
CA ASP A 40 -3.84 1.30 -6.07
C ASP A 40 -5.21 0.92 -6.64
N VAL A 41 -5.24 0.12 -7.71
CA VAL A 41 -6.46 -0.27 -8.43
C VAL A 41 -7.29 -1.29 -7.63
N GLY A 42 -6.62 -2.32 -7.13
CA GLY A 42 -7.26 -3.51 -6.58
C GLY A 42 -7.43 -3.46 -5.06
N VAL A 43 -6.38 -3.08 -4.35
CA VAL A 43 -6.27 -3.29 -2.90
C VAL A 43 -6.68 -2.05 -2.10
N MET A 44 -6.25 -0.86 -2.53
CA MET A 44 -6.44 0.36 -1.74
C MET A 44 -7.91 0.76 -1.58
N GLY A 45 -8.79 0.43 -2.55
CA GLY A 45 -10.23 0.67 -2.45
C GLY A 45 -10.88 -0.07 -1.27
N PRO A 46 -10.85 -1.42 -1.25
CA PRO A 46 -11.31 -2.23 -0.12
C PRO A 46 -10.62 -1.86 1.19
N PHE A 47 -9.29 -1.67 1.17
CA PHE A 47 -8.52 -1.30 2.36
C PHE A 47 -9.04 0.00 2.99
N LYS A 48 -9.14 1.08 2.21
CA LYS A 48 -9.65 2.38 2.70
C LYS A 48 -11.12 2.32 3.14
N LYS A 49 -11.93 1.41 2.59
CA LYS A 49 -13.31 1.20 3.03
C LYS A 49 -13.35 0.64 4.45
N ILE A 50 -12.64 -0.48 4.69
CA ILE A 50 -12.62 -1.13 6.01
C ILE A 50 -11.90 -0.26 7.05
N LEU A 51 -10.81 0.41 6.66
CA LEU A 51 -10.09 1.34 7.52
C LEU A 51 -10.99 2.45 8.08
N ARG A 52 -11.91 2.98 7.24
CA ARG A 52 -12.90 4.00 7.65
C ARG A 52 -13.98 3.41 8.56
N MET A 53 -14.46 2.19 8.29
CA MET A 53 -15.43 1.53 9.17
C MET A 53 -14.85 1.33 10.57
N LEU A 54 -13.64 0.76 10.66
CA LEU A 54 -12.97 0.55 11.95
C LEU A 54 -12.59 1.86 12.65
N TRP A 55 -12.26 2.93 11.91
CA TRP A 55 -12.01 4.25 12.51
C TRP A 55 -13.22 4.71 13.36
N LEU A 56 -14.44 4.47 12.90
CA LEU A 56 -15.67 4.91 13.57
C LEU A 56 -15.97 4.11 14.85
N GLU A 57 -15.41 2.91 14.99
CA GLU A 57 -15.58 2.03 16.16
C GLU A 57 -14.51 2.27 17.25
N GLU A 58 -13.44 2.99 16.91
CA GLU A 58 -12.31 3.18 17.81
C GLU A 58 -12.50 4.34 18.79
N ALA A 59 -11.97 4.18 20.01
CA ALA A 59 -11.92 5.25 20.98
C ALA A 59 -11.04 6.41 20.48
N PRO A 60 -11.46 7.67 20.67
CA PRO A 60 -10.63 8.82 20.31
C PRO A 60 -9.30 8.80 21.07
N VAL A 61 -8.22 9.13 20.35
CA VAL A 61 -6.86 9.27 20.89
C VAL A 61 -6.37 10.70 20.68
N VAL A 62 -5.54 11.20 21.61
CA VAL A 62 -5.22 12.64 21.68
C VAL A 62 -3.83 12.93 21.12
N SER A 63 -2.82 12.22 21.62
CA SER A 63 -1.43 12.49 21.26
C SER A 63 -1.08 11.97 19.86
N ALA A 64 -0.03 12.55 19.27
CA ALA A 64 0.47 12.11 17.96
C ALA A 64 0.98 10.66 17.99
N SER A 65 1.58 10.22 19.10
CA SER A 65 2.07 8.85 19.25
C SER A 65 0.93 7.84 19.32
N GLU A 66 -0.13 8.13 20.08
CA GLU A 66 -1.32 7.27 20.15
C GLU A 66 -2.03 7.20 18.81
N LYS A 67 -2.20 8.34 18.11
CA LYS A 67 -2.77 8.40 16.76
C LYS A 67 -2.01 7.51 15.79
N ARG A 68 -0.67 7.60 15.80
CA ARG A 68 0.18 6.75 14.96
C ARG A 68 0.01 5.26 15.29
N MET A 69 0.02 4.92 16.58
CA MET A 69 -0.14 3.54 17.03
C MET A 69 -1.52 2.97 16.67
N ALA A 70 -2.59 3.74 16.86
CA ALA A 70 -3.95 3.36 16.47
C ALA A 70 -4.04 3.10 14.96
N MET A 71 -3.50 4.00 14.13
CA MET A 71 -3.48 3.82 12.68
C MET A 71 -2.71 2.58 12.24
N ILE A 72 -1.56 2.27 12.85
CA ILE A 72 -0.78 1.07 12.55
C ILE A 72 -1.57 -0.19 12.90
N LYS A 73 -2.07 -0.28 14.15
CA LYS A 73 -2.84 -1.44 14.62
C LYS A 73 -4.08 -1.67 13.75
N ARG A 74 -4.78 -0.59 13.39
CA ARG A 74 -5.94 -0.69 12.51
C ARG A 74 -5.58 -1.14 11.11
N SER A 75 -4.49 -0.62 10.54
CA SER A 75 -4.03 -1.00 9.20
C SER A 75 -3.70 -2.49 9.13
N ILE A 76 -3.07 -3.05 10.17
CA ILE A 76 -2.81 -4.48 10.32
C ILE A 76 -4.13 -5.27 10.39
N LYS A 77 -5.08 -4.81 11.22
CA LYS A 77 -6.41 -5.44 11.33
C LYS A 77 -7.15 -5.42 9.98
N VAL A 78 -7.14 -4.30 9.27
CA VAL A 78 -7.74 -4.15 7.94
C VAL A 78 -7.12 -5.14 6.96
N TRP A 79 -5.78 -5.26 6.93
CA TRP A 79 -5.10 -6.18 6.03
C TRP A 79 -5.58 -7.62 6.20
N GLY A 80 -5.74 -8.08 7.45
CA GLY A 80 -6.29 -9.41 7.74
C GLY A 80 -7.78 -9.59 7.44
N MET A 81 -8.52 -8.51 7.19
CA MET A 81 -9.95 -8.55 6.85
C MET A 81 -10.23 -8.47 5.35
N ILE A 82 -9.26 -8.08 4.52
CA ILE A 82 -9.44 -8.02 3.07
C ILE A 82 -9.45 -9.45 2.52
N SER A 83 -10.54 -9.83 1.86
CA SER A 83 -10.62 -11.08 1.11
C SER A 83 -10.06 -10.91 -0.30
N GLU A 84 -9.55 -11.99 -0.88
CA GLU A 84 -9.09 -11.99 -2.28
C GLU A 84 -10.20 -11.59 -3.26
N ILE A 85 -11.45 -11.97 -2.96
CA ILE A 85 -12.63 -11.63 -3.77
C ILE A 85 -12.88 -10.11 -3.77
N ALA A 86 -12.52 -9.41 -2.70
CA ALA A 86 -12.69 -7.96 -2.61
C ALA A 86 -11.65 -7.18 -3.44
N VAL A 87 -10.50 -7.80 -3.76
CA VAL A 87 -9.44 -7.18 -4.55
C VAL A 87 -9.84 -7.19 -6.03
N LYS A 88 -9.92 -6.02 -6.65
CA LYS A 88 -10.14 -5.94 -8.11
C LYS A 88 -8.89 -6.43 -8.83
N ARG A 89 -9.08 -7.29 -9.82
CA ARG A 89 -8.04 -7.77 -10.74
C ARG A 89 -7.98 -6.87 -11.96
#